data_AF-K4LR54-F1
#
_entry.id   AF-K4LR54-F1
#
_cell.length_a   1.000
_cell.length_b   1.000
_cell.length_c   1.000
_cell.angle_alpha   90.00
_cell.angle_beta   90.00
_cell.angle_gamma   90.00
#
_symmetry.space_group_name_H-M   'P 1'
#
loop_
_entity.id
_entity.type
_entity.pdbx_description
1 polymer ?
#
loop_
_entity_poly.entity_id
_entity_poly.type
_entity_poly.pdbx_seq_one_letter_code
_entity_poly.pdbx_strand_id
1 'polypeptide(L)'
;MALQLCLNEVGGFRMDSFSERLKYQKMVYLMQLFGIDLGYRFEWYLRGPYCTELTADGFEIDKHRERMEEYVKDYELSNEAREKLARFRDMISRPPADGLSQESWLELLASVHYLAQIAYVKNPEDREYDRVSARLRGKKPWYKKEQIAQAWSLLKTYGLLKEGP
;
A
#
# COMPACT_ATOMS: atom_id res chain seq x y z
N MET A 1 14.97 2.95 10.52
CA MET A 1 16.11 3.06 9.59
C MET A 1 15.73 2.60 8.18
N ALA A 2 15.44 1.31 7.95
CA ALA A 2 15.04 0.80 6.63
C ALA A 2 13.79 1.50 6.06
N LEU A 3 12.78 1.74 6.90
CA LEU A 3 11.58 2.48 6.51
C LEU A 3 11.91 3.87 5.92
N GLN A 4 12.78 4.65 6.58
CA GLN A 4 13.17 5.99 6.09
C GLN A 4 13.86 5.92 4.73
N LEU A 5 14.78 4.98 4.53
CA LEU A 5 15.49 4.80 3.26
C LEU A 5 14.52 4.46 2.12
N CYS A 6 13.58 3.53 2.36
CA CYS A 6 12.56 3.19 1.38
C CYS A 6 11.64 4.39 1.06
N LEU A 7 11.24 5.16 2.07
CA LEU A 7 10.39 6.35 1.88
C LEU A 7 11.12 7.43 1.09
N ASN A 8 12.40 7.69 1.37
CA ASN A 8 13.21 8.64 0.61
C ASN A 8 13.26 8.28 -0.88
N GLU A 9 13.44 7.00 -1.20
CA GLU A 9 13.40 6.54 -2.59
C GLU A 9 12.07 6.83 -3.26
N VAL A 10 10.93 6.70 -2.58
CA VAL A 10 9.61 6.82 -3.23
C VAL A 10 9.03 8.24 -3.17
N GLY A 11 9.84 9.24 -2.83
CA GLY A 11 9.47 10.65 -2.85
C GLY A 11 9.22 11.28 -1.47
N GLY A 12 9.59 10.59 -0.39
CA GLY A 12 9.43 11.03 0.99
C GLY A 12 7.99 10.92 1.50
N PHE A 13 7.75 11.43 2.71
CA PHE A 13 6.42 11.43 3.34
C PHE A 13 6.29 12.57 4.35
N ARG A 14 5.04 12.87 4.74
CA ARG A 14 4.68 13.80 5.82
C ARG A 14 3.56 13.22 6.68
N MET A 15 3.43 13.69 7.92
CA MET A 15 2.36 13.28 8.84
C MET A 15 1.39 14.42 9.21
N ASP A 16 1.51 15.58 8.55
CA ASP A 16 0.82 16.83 8.86
C ASP A 16 -0.69 16.81 8.57
N SER A 17 -1.15 16.01 7.61
CA SER A 17 -2.56 15.93 7.24
C SER A 17 -3.10 14.50 7.27
N PHE A 18 -4.43 14.38 7.36
CA PHE A 18 -5.08 13.08 7.30
C PHE A 18 -4.79 12.35 5.97
N SER A 19 -4.80 13.09 4.85
CA SER A 19 -4.53 12.55 3.52
C SER A 19 -3.12 11.98 3.42
N GLU A 20 -2.11 12.72 3.91
CA GLU A 20 -0.72 12.26 3.91
C GLU A 20 -0.54 11.01 4.78
N ARG A 21 -1.13 11.00 5.98
CA ARG A 21 -1.10 9.81 6.85
C ARG A 21 -1.77 8.59 6.22
N LEU A 22 -2.86 8.80 5.47
CA LEU A 22 -3.51 7.72 4.75
C LEU A 22 -2.63 7.19 3.62
N LYS A 23 -2.08 8.07 2.77
CA LYS A 23 -1.15 7.68 1.70
C LYS A 23 0.04 6.91 2.25
N TYR A 24 0.65 7.41 3.33
CA TYR A 24 1.75 6.76 4.03
C TYR A 24 1.41 5.30 4.42
N GLN A 25 0.27 5.09 5.07
CA GLN A 25 -0.22 3.75 5.41
C GLN A 25 -0.37 2.83 4.20
N LYS A 26 -0.90 3.35 3.08
CA LYS A 26 -1.12 2.56 1.86
C LYS A 26 0.17 2.28 1.11
N MET A 27 1.07 3.26 1.03
CA MET A 27 2.36 3.10 0.37
C MET A 27 3.20 2.03 1.08
N VAL A 28 3.32 2.09 2.41
CA VAL A 28 4.10 1.11 3.15
C VAL A 28 3.50 -0.29 3.04
N TYR A 29 2.18 -0.42 3.17
CA TYR A 29 1.50 -1.70 2.93
C TYR A 29 1.83 -2.27 1.54
N LEU A 30 1.65 -1.47 0.49
CA LEU A 30 1.89 -1.88 -0.90
C LEU A 30 3.37 -2.18 -1.16
N MET A 31 4.31 -1.42 -0.59
CA MET A 31 5.75 -1.69 -0.68
C MET A 31 6.11 -3.08 -0.15
N GLN A 32 5.52 -3.50 0.98
CA GLN A 32 5.77 -4.84 1.52
C GLN A 32 5.31 -5.96 0.56
N LEU A 33 4.31 -5.70 -0.29
CA LEU A 33 3.86 -6.67 -1.30
C LEU A 33 4.91 -6.94 -2.38
N PHE A 34 5.82 -6.00 -2.62
CA PHE A 34 6.96 -6.17 -3.54
C PHE A 34 8.14 -6.92 -2.90
N GLY A 35 7.96 -7.46 -1.69
CA GLY A 35 9.00 -8.23 -0.98
C GLY A 35 10.02 -7.36 -0.25
N ILE A 36 9.65 -6.12 0.09
CA ILE A 36 10.40 -5.24 0.98
C ILE A 36 9.88 -5.48 2.39
N ASP A 37 10.54 -6.36 3.14
CA ASP A 37 10.10 -6.66 4.50
C ASP A 37 10.46 -5.51 5.45
N LEU A 38 9.45 -4.74 5.85
CA LEU A 38 9.58 -3.65 6.82
C LEU A 38 9.04 -4.06 8.20
N GLY A 39 8.58 -5.30 8.36
CA GLY A 39 8.09 -5.85 9.62
C GLY A 39 6.69 -5.40 10.05
N TYR A 40 6.00 -4.54 9.30
CA TYR A 40 4.71 -4.00 9.71
C TYR A 40 3.57 -4.97 9.41
N ARG A 41 2.69 -5.17 10.40
CA ARG A 41 1.48 -6.00 10.27
C ARG A 41 0.25 -5.11 10.17
N PHE A 42 -0.59 -5.41 9.18
CA PHE A 42 -1.76 -4.59 8.87
C PHE A 42 -3.06 -5.32 9.20
N GLU A 43 -3.98 -4.60 9.80
CA GLU A 43 -5.33 -5.05 10.11
C GLU A 43 -6.37 -4.27 9.30
N TRP A 44 -7.55 -4.85 9.09
CA TRP A 44 -8.63 -4.13 8.43
C TRP A 44 -9.22 -3.05 9.33
N TYR A 45 -9.15 -1.79 8.89
CA TYR A 45 -9.77 -0.65 9.57
C TYR A 45 -10.70 0.12 8.64
N LEU A 46 -11.25 1.25 9.10
CA LEU A 46 -12.24 2.07 8.37
C LEU A 46 -11.82 2.37 6.92
N ARG A 47 -10.55 2.72 6.71
CA ARG A 47 -9.99 3.03 5.38
C ARG A 47 -9.21 1.86 4.77
N GLY A 48 -9.51 0.61 5.15
CA GLY A 48 -8.81 -0.60 4.68
C GLY A 48 -7.58 -0.93 5.54
N PRO A 49 -6.52 -1.58 5.00
CA PRO A 49 -5.37 -2.02 5.80
C PRO A 49 -4.71 -0.86 6.55
N TYR A 50 -4.52 -1.02 7.85
CA TYR A 50 -3.92 -0.02 8.73
C TYR A 50 -3.00 -0.69 9.75
N CYS A 51 -1.90 -0.02 10.10
CA CYS A 51 -0.95 -0.44 11.12
C CYS A 51 -0.70 0.69 12.12
N THR A 52 -1.09 0.49 13.38
CA THR A 52 -0.94 1.52 14.43
C THR A 52 0.54 1.80 14.74
N GLU A 53 1.37 0.75 14.80
CA GLU A 53 2.82 0.87 15.01
C GLU A 53 3.47 1.72 13.92
N LEU A 54 3.08 1.50 12.65
CA LEU A 54 3.56 2.31 11.53
C LEU A 54 3.21 3.79 11.68
N THR A 55 2.02 4.11 12.20
CA THR A 55 1.64 5.50 12.47
C THR A 55 2.50 6.11 13.57
N ALA A 56 2.78 5.38 14.66
CA ALA A 56 3.65 5.85 15.72
C ALA A 56 5.06 6.15 15.17
N ASP A 57 5.64 5.22 14.41
CA ASP A 57 6.94 5.41 13.76
C ASP A 57 6.95 6.60 12.80
N GLY A 58 5.87 6.76 12.02
CA GLY A 58 5.74 7.88 11.10
C GLY A 58 5.80 9.23 11.82
N PHE A 59 5.12 9.38 12.96
CA PHE A 59 5.17 10.60 13.75
C PHE A 59 6.54 10.84 14.39
N GLU A 60 7.19 9.81 14.92
CA GLU A 60 8.53 9.94 15.49
C GLU A 60 9.57 10.34 14.44
N ILE A 61 9.50 9.74 13.25
CA ILE A 61 10.36 10.10 12.13
C ILE A 61 10.09 11.53 11.65
N ASP A 62 8.83 11.93 11.48
CA ASP A 62 8.46 13.28 11.02
C ASP A 62 8.90 14.37 12.02
N LYS A 63 8.73 14.09 13.32
CA LYS A 63 9.17 14.96 14.43
C LYS A 63 10.69 15.11 14.50
N HIS A 64 11.44 14.07 14.12
CA HIS A 64 12.90 14.03 14.18
C HIS A 64 13.55 13.97 12.80
N ARG A 65 12.91 14.54 11.77
CA ARG A 65 13.29 14.38 10.35
C ARG A 65 14.76 14.67 10.08
N GLU A 66 15.28 15.83 10.46
CA GLU A 66 16.67 16.22 10.20
C GLU A 66 17.67 15.22 10.81
N ARG A 67 17.40 14.78 12.05
CA ARG A 67 18.23 13.78 12.73
C ARG A 67 18.14 12.42 12.04
N MET A 68 16.97 12.03 11.55
CA MET A 68 16.76 10.78 10.84
C MET A 68 17.44 10.79 9.47
N GLU A 69 17.40 11.91 8.75
CA GLU A 69 18.10 12.12 7.48
C GLU A 69 19.62 12.02 7.68
N GLU A 70 20.16 12.70 8.68
CA GLU A 70 21.58 12.61 9.05
C GLU A 70 21.96 11.18 9.44
N TYR A 71 21.09 10.46 10.16
CA TYR A 71 21.36 9.08 10.58
C TYR A 71 21.42 8.09 9.42
N VAL A 72 20.61 8.29 8.37
CA VAL A 72 20.55 7.37 7.23
C VAL A 72 21.48 7.75 6.07
N LYS A 73 22.17 8.90 6.14
CA LYS A 73 22.96 9.46 5.02
C LYS A 73 24.04 8.52 4.48
N ASP A 74 24.62 7.70 5.36
CA ASP A 74 25.71 6.77 5.03
C ASP A 74 25.19 5.35 4.72
N TYR A 75 23.87 5.16 4.70
CA TYR A 75 23.25 3.88 4.39
C TYR A 75 22.67 3.89 2.98
N GLU A 76 22.90 2.80 2.27
CA GLU A 76 22.33 2.57 0.96
C GLU A 76 21.43 1.34 0.94
N LEU A 77 20.41 1.40 0.09
CA LEU A 77 19.59 0.23 -0.22
C LEU A 77 20.39 -0.75 -1.07
N SER A 78 20.21 -2.04 -0.80
CA SER A 78 20.75 -3.09 -1.68
C SER A 78 20.16 -2.98 -3.09
N ASN A 79 20.87 -3.51 -4.09
CA ASN A 79 20.38 -3.53 -5.47
C ASN A 79 19.02 -4.25 -5.57
N GLU A 80 18.86 -5.37 -4.84
CA GLU A 80 17.59 -6.09 -4.78
C GLU A 80 16.45 -5.20 -4.22
N ALA A 81 16.70 -4.44 -3.15
CA ALA A 81 15.71 -3.53 -2.59
C ALA A 81 15.37 -2.40 -3.57
N ARG A 82 16.37 -1.85 -4.27
CA ARG A 82 16.17 -0.82 -5.32
C ARG A 82 15.31 -1.34 -6.47
N GLU A 83 15.55 -2.56 -6.94
CA GLU A 83 14.75 -3.19 -8.01
C GLU A 83 13.29 -3.39 -7.59
N LYS A 84 13.05 -3.87 -6.36
CA LYS A 84 11.71 -4.01 -5.79
C LYS A 84 11.00 -2.66 -5.67
N LEU A 85 11.70 -1.63 -5.19
CA LEU A 85 11.17 -0.27 -5.10
C LEU A 85 10.90 0.35 -6.47
N ALA A 86 11.71 0.06 -7.48
CA ALA A 86 11.48 0.52 -8.85
C ALA A 86 10.18 -0.06 -9.41
N ARG A 87 9.92 -1.36 -9.22
CA ARG A 87 8.65 -2.00 -9.60
C ARG A 87 7.46 -1.40 -8.85
N PHE A 88 7.61 -1.14 -7.55
CA PHE A 88 6.60 -0.45 -6.76
C PHE A 88 6.33 0.96 -7.29
N ARG A 89 7.37 1.75 -7.55
CA ARG A 89 7.29 3.12 -8.07
C ARG A 89 6.57 3.14 -9.42
N ASP A 90 6.91 2.20 -10.31
CA ASP A 90 6.24 2.04 -11.59
C ASP A 90 4.73 1.80 -11.39
N MET A 91 4.33 0.92 -10.47
CA MET A 91 2.91 0.67 -10.16
C MET A 91 2.17 1.90 -9.63
N ILE A 92 2.74 2.60 -8.65
CA ILE A 92 2.06 3.76 -8.04
C ILE A 92 2.09 5.01 -8.91
N SER A 93 2.98 5.06 -9.91
CA SER A 93 3.02 6.13 -10.91
C SER A 93 1.95 5.99 -12.00
N ARG A 94 1.31 4.81 -12.10
CA ARG A 94 0.19 4.61 -13.03
C ARG A 94 -0.97 5.56 -12.69
N PRO A 95 -1.67 6.09 -13.70
CA PRO A 95 -2.77 7.00 -13.46
C PRO A 95 -3.86 6.33 -12.61
N PRO A 96 -4.49 7.06 -11.67
CA PRO A 96 -5.65 6.58 -10.95
C PRO A 96 -6.78 6.19 -11.91
N ALA A 97 -7.63 5.26 -11.48
CA ALA A 97 -8.89 5.03 -12.19
C ALA A 97 -9.73 6.31 -12.25
N ASP A 98 -10.49 6.47 -13.34
CA ASP A 98 -11.25 7.70 -13.62
C ASP A 98 -12.06 8.20 -12.43
N GLY A 99 -11.88 9.49 -12.14
CA GLY A 99 -12.56 10.19 -11.04
C GLY A 99 -12.00 9.91 -9.64
N LEU A 100 -10.88 9.19 -9.51
CA LEU A 100 -10.20 9.01 -8.23
C LEU A 100 -8.98 9.93 -8.09
N SER A 101 -8.80 10.47 -6.88
CA SER A 101 -7.51 11.02 -6.48
C SER A 101 -6.48 9.92 -6.29
N GLN A 102 -5.19 10.28 -6.30
CA GLN A 102 -4.10 9.36 -5.97
C GLN A 102 -4.27 8.70 -4.59
N GLU A 103 -4.73 9.45 -3.59
CA GLU A 103 -5.04 8.92 -2.26
C GLU A 103 -6.12 7.82 -2.32
N SER A 104 -7.23 8.10 -3.01
CA SER A 104 -8.35 7.17 -3.14
C SER A 104 -7.95 5.93 -3.93
N TRP A 105 -7.03 6.08 -4.87
CA TRP A 105 -6.48 5.00 -5.68
C TRP A 105 -5.58 4.06 -4.87
N LEU A 106 -4.64 4.61 -4.10
CA LEU A 106 -3.79 3.83 -3.20
C LEU A 106 -4.64 3.09 -2.15
N GLU A 107 -5.66 3.75 -1.60
CA GLU A 107 -6.62 3.10 -0.71
C GLU A 107 -7.32 1.94 -1.40
N LEU A 108 -7.79 2.13 -2.63
CA LEU A 108 -8.50 1.10 -3.38
C LEU A 108 -7.58 -0.11 -3.65
N LEU A 109 -6.38 0.10 -4.18
CA LEU A 109 -5.40 -0.96 -4.44
C LEU A 109 -5.10 -1.77 -3.18
N ALA A 110 -4.79 -1.08 -2.08
CA ALA A 110 -4.49 -1.72 -0.82
C ALA A 110 -5.69 -2.51 -0.27
N SER A 111 -6.90 -1.97 -0.40
CA SER A 111 -8.14 -2.61 0.07
C SER A 111 -8.50 -3.84 -0.75
N VAL A 112 -8.39 -3.77 -2.08
CA VAL A 112 -8.62 -4.91 -2.98
C VAL A 112 -7.65 -6.03 -2.64
N HIS A 113 -6.34 -5.74 -2.57
CA HIS A 113 -5.34 -6.75 -2.22
C HIS A 113 -5.63 -7.37 -0.85
N TYR A 114 -5.91 -6.55 0.17
CA TYR A 114 -6.11 -7.04 1.54
C TYR A 114 -7.30 -7.99 1.64
N LEU A 115 -8.43 -7.67 1.00
CA LEU A 115 -9.61 -8.53 0.98
C LEU A 115 -9.40 -9.79 0.12
N ALA A 116 -8.58 -9.70 -0.91
CA ALA A 116 -8.29 -10.83 -1.80
C ALA A 116 -7.30 -11.83 -1.19
N GLN A 117 -6.34 -11.38 -0.39
CA GLN A 117 -5.18 -12.20 0.00
C GLN A 117 -5.04 -12.43 1.51
N ILE A 118 -5.64 -11.57 2.35
CA ILE A 118 -5.39 -11.58 3.79
C ILE A 118 -6.68 -11.81 4.55
N ALA A 119 -7.65 -10.90 4.45
CA ALA A 119 -8.84 -10.95 5.27
C ALA A 119 -10.03 -11.63 4.59
N TYR A 120 -10.79 -12.36 5.42
CA TYR A 120 -12.02 -13.03 5.01
C TYR A 120 -11.82 -14.00 3.84
N VAL A 121 -10.65 -14.64 3.76
CA VAL A 121 -10.33 -15.73 2.83
C VAL A 121 -10.37 -17.02 3.64
N LYS A 122 -11.47 -17.76 3.55
CA LYS A 122 -11.63 -19.09 4.16
C LYS A 122 -11.37 -20.18 3.15
N ASN A 123 -11.83 -19.96 1.92
CA ASN A 123 -11.68 -20.88 0.80
C ASN A 123 -11.03 -20.17 -0.40
N PRO A 124 -10.48 -20.91 -1.38
CA PRO A 124 -9.87 -20.30 -2.55
C PRO A 124 -10.82 -19.41 -3.38
N GLU A 125 -12.09 -19.77 -3.49
CA GLU A 125 -13.11 -18.98 -4.19
C GLU A 125 -13.34 -17.59 -3.57
N ASP A 126 -13.00 -17.39 -2.28
CA ASP A 126 -13.08 -16.07 -1.66
C ASP A 126 -12.11 -15.07 -2.32
N ARG A 127 -11.05 -15.58 -2.97
CA ARG A 127 -10.07 -14.77 -3.71
C ARG A 127 -10.56 -14.38 -5.10
N GLU A 128 -11.71 -14.87 -5.56
CA GLU A 128 -12.23 -14.52 -6.87
C GLU A 128 -12.65 -13.05 -6.93
N TYR A 129 -12.48 -12.46 -8.11
CA TYR A 129 -12.80 -11.05 -8.36
C TYR A 129 -14.21 -10.69 -7.91
N ASP A 130 -15.22 -11.50 -8.23
CA ASP A 130 -16.61 -11.20 -7.91
C ASP A 130 -16.87 -11.20 -6.39
N ARG A 131 -16.24 -12.12 -5.65
CA ARG A 131 -16.33 -12.19 -4.19
C ARG A 131 -15.62 -11.01 -3.53
N VAL A 132 -14.42 -10.65 -4.01
CA VAL A 132 -13.66 -9.50 -3.51
C VAL A 132 -14.41 -8.20 -3.81
N SER A 133 -14.89 -8.04 -5.05
CA SER A 133 -15.63 -6.87 -5.52
C SER A 133 -16.94 -6.67 -4.75
N ALA A 134 -17.69 -7.75 -4.50
CA ALA A 134 -18.90 -7.69 -3.67
C ALA A 134 -18.59 -7.27 -2.23
N ARG A 135 -17.58 -7.88 -1.59
CA ARG A 135 -17.16 -7.53 -0.22
C ARG A 135 -16.68 -6.09 -0.13
N LEU A 136 -15.89 -5.64 -1.10
CA LEU A 136 -15.38 -4.27 -1.14
C LEU A 136 -16.52 -3.27 -1.29
N ARG A 137 -17.45 -3.47 -2.22
CA ARG A 137 -18.61 -2.58 -2.40
C ARG A 137 -19.52 -2.54 -1.17
N GLY A 138 -19.67 -3.66 -0.46
CA GLY A 138 -20.42 -3.69 0.81
C GLY A 138 -19.77 -2.84 1.91
N LYS A 139 -18.44 -2.71 1.90
CA LYS A 139 -17.68 -1.91 2.89
C LYS A 139 -17.41 -0.48 2.42
N LYS A 140 -17.33 -0.26 1.11
CA LYS A 140 -16.91 0.98 0.45
C LYS A 140 -17.76 1.23 -0.81
N PRO A 141 -19.05 1.57 -0.64
CA PRO A 141 -20.01 1.66 -1.75
C PRO A 141 -19.72 2.80 -2.74
N TRP A 142 -18.82 3.73 -2.40
CA TRP A 142 -18.42 4.84 -3.28
C TRP A 142 -17.47 4.42 -4.41
N TYR A 143 -16.84 3.24 -4.35
CA TYR A 143 -16.04 2.73 -5.46
C TYR A 143 -16.90 2.06 -6.52
N LYS A 144 -16.76 2.52 -7.77
CA LYS A 144 -17.47 1.98 -8.93
C LYS A 144 -16.89 0.62 -9.34
N LYS A 145 -17.69 -0.20 -10.01
CA LYS A 145 -17.23 -1.53 -10.46
C LYS A 145 -16.03 -1.43 -11.39
N GLU A 146 -16.02 -0.43 -12.26
CA GLU A 146 -14.98 -0.18 -13.25
C GLU A 146 -13.66 0.19 -12.56
N GLN A 147 -13.72 1.01 -11.50
CA GLN A 147 -12.55 1.36 -10.69
C GLN A 147 -11.98 0.12 -9.98
N ILE A 148 -12.84 -0.73 -9.42
CA ILE A 148 -12.42 -1.97 -8.76
C ILE A 148 -11.79 -2.94 -9.77
N ALA A 149 -12.36 -3.06 -10.98
CA ALA A 149 -11.82 -3.88 -12.06
C ALA A 149 -10.44 -3.38 -12.52
N GLN A 150 -10.25 -2.07 -12.63
CA GLN A 150 -8.95 -1.48 -12.96
C GLN A 150 -7.92 -1.76 -11.86
N ALA A 151 -8.28 -1.59 -10.58
CA ALA A 151 -7.41 -1.90 -9.45
C ALA A 151 -7.02 -3.38 -9.43
N TRP A 152 -7.99 -4.27 -9.67
CA TRP A 152 -7.77 -5.71 -9.79
C TRP A 152 -6.77 -6.06 -10.90
N SER A 153 -7.01 -5.53 -12.10
CA SER A 153 -6.16 -5.75 -13.27
C SER A 153 -4.73 -5.24 -13.05
N LEU A 154 -4.59 -4.08 -12.40
CA LEU A 154 -3.28 -3.55 -12.05
C LEU A 154 -2.54 -4.49 -11.08
N LEU A 155 -3.19 -4.92 -10.00
CA LEU A 155 -2.58 -5.83 -9.02
C LEU A 155 -2.20 -7.18 -9.67
N LYS A 156 -3.01 -7.70 -10.60
CA LYS A 156 -2.64 -8.89 -11.40
C LYS A 156 -1.41 -8.66 -12.27
N THR A 157 -1.35 -7.52 -12.97
CA THR A 157 -0.22 -7.16 -13.84
C THR A 157 1.11 -7.16 -13.09
N TYR A 158 1.13 -6.74 -11.82
CA TYR A 158 2.34 -6.76 -10.98
C TYR A 158 2.56 -8.08 -10.22
N GLY A 159 1.71 -9.09 -10.43
CA GLY A 159 1.81 -10.41 -9.80
C GLY A 159 1.46 -10.41 -8.31
N LEU A 160 0.67 -9.43 -7.84
CA LEU A 160 0.36 -9.24 -6.43
C LEU A 160 -0.87 -10.02 -5.95
N LEU A 161 -1.63 -10.63 -6.86
CA LEU A 161 -2.76 -11.48 -6.51
C LEU A 161 -2.38 -12.94 -6.76
N LYS A 162 -2.45 -13.76 -5.71
CA LYS A 162 -2.44 -15.21 -5.86
C LYS A 162 -3.75 -15.62 -6.52
N GLU A 163 -3.66 -16.34 -7.61
CA GLU A 163 -4.82 -17.00 -8.20
C GLU A 163 -5.26 -18.15 -7.27
N GLY A 164 -6.54 -18.50 -7.32
CA GLY A 164 -6.99 -19.76 -6.73
C GLY A 164 -6.25 -20.93 -7.39
N PRO A 165 -6.16 -22.09 -6.73
CA PRO A 165 -5.65 -23.30 -7.37
C PRO A 165 -6.47 -23.66 -8.62
#